data_AF-A0A972A7S7-F1
#
_entry.id   AF-A0A972A7S7-F1
#
_cell.length_a   1.000
_cell.length_b   1.000
_cell.length_c   1.000
_cell.angle_alpha   90.00
_cell.angle_beta   90.00
_cell.angle_gamma   90.00
#
_symmetry.space_group_name_H-M   'P 1'
#
loop_
_entity.id
_entity.type
_entity.pdbx_description
1 polymer ?
#
loop_
_entity_poly.entity_id
_entity_poly.type
_entity_poly.pdbx_seq_one_letter_code
_entity_poly.pdbx_strand_id
1 'polypeptide(L)' 'YIATSQTAPIREGGHPFNDLVMTRTPAGRWGEPEDVGNAALFLASKASDFVNGHVLYVDGGILANFGYVKGENDI' A
#
# COMPACT_ATOMS: atom_id res chain seq x y z
N TYR A 1 2.50 1.02 -2.96
CA TYR A 1 2.68 0.37 -4.28
C TYR A 1 1.33 0.25 -4.96
N ILE A 2 1.13 0.91 -6.10
CA ILE A 2 -0.19 1.05 -6.73
C ILE A 2 -0.17 0.45 -8.14
N ALA A 3 -1.23 -0.29 -8.49
CA ALA A 3 -1.45 -0.95 -9.76
C ALA A 3 -1.90 0.06 -10.84
N THR A 4 -0.93 0.68 -11.52
CA THR A 4 -1.17 1.58 -12.65
C THR A 4 -0.56 1.00 -13.92
N SER A 5 -0.75 1.69 -15.05
CA SER A 5 -0.05 1.36 -16.30
C SER A 5 1.48 1.47 -16.14
N GLN A 6 1.95 2.47 -15.39
CA GLN A 6 3.38 2.68 -15.13
C GLN A 6 4.01 1.52 -14.36
N THR A 7 3.29 0.94 -13.41
CA THR A 7 3.79 -0.19 -12.62
C THR A 7 3.46 -1.56 -13.23
N ALA A 8 2.77 -1.63 -14.37
CA ALA A 8 2.42 -2.90 -14.99
C ALA A 8 3.64 -3.82 -15.25
N PRO A 9 4.78 -3.33 -15.79
CA PRO A 9 5.93 -4.20 -16.07
C PRO A 9 6.56 -4.84 -14.83
N ILE A 10 6.43 -4.20 -13.67
CA ILE A 10 7.03 -4.67 -12.41
C ILE A 10 6.06 -5.49 -11.55
N ARG A 11 4.82 -5.68 -12.02
CA ARG A 11 3.77 -6.51 -11.41
C ARG A 11 3.68 -7.91 -12.02
N GLU A 12 4.46 -8.20 -13.05
CA GLU A 12 4.49 -9.52 -13.68
C GLU A 12 5.00 -10.59 -12.69
N GLY A 13 4.40 -11.79 -12.75
CA GLY A 13 4.79 -12.90 -11.90
C GLY A 13 6.26 -13.30 -12.12
N GLY A 14 7.01 -13.46 -11.03
CA GLY A 14 8.45 -13.74 -11.07
C GLY A 14 9.33 -12.49 -11.19
N HIS A 15 8.75 -11.29 -11.33
CA HIS A 15 9.51 -10.06 -11.18
C HIS A 15 9.86 -9.86 -9.69
N PRO A 16 11.15 -9.66 -9.33
CA PRO A 16 11.58 -9.64 -7.93
C PRO A 16 10.91 -8.53 -7.11
N PHE A 17 10.53 -7.43 -7.76
CA PHE A 17 9.79 -6.35 -7.11
C PHE A 17 8.34 -6.71 -6.80
N ASN A 18 7.69 -7.50 -7.66
CA ASN A 18 6.34 -8.01 -7.38
C ASN A 18 6.36 -8.86 -6.12
N ASP A 19 7.33 -9.77 -6.03
CA ASP A 19 7.47 -10.66 -4.89
C ASP A 19 7.77 -9.88 -3.60
N LEU A 20 8.63 -8.86 -3.66
CA LEU A 20 8.88 -7.95 -2.54
C LEU A 20 7.60 -7.26 -2.06
N VAL A 21 6.81 -6.69 -2.98
CA VAL A 21 5.56 -6.00 -2.62
C VAL A 21 4.56 -6.97 -2.01
N MET A 22 4.36 -8.14 -2.61
CA MET A 22 3.38 -9.12 -2.16
C MET A 22 3.75 -9.76 -0.81
N THR A 23 5.04 -9.99 -0.55
CA THR A 23 5.51 -10.59 0.71
C THR A 23 5.56 -9.59 1.86
N ARG A 24 5.84 -8.31 1.58
CA ARG A 24 6.04 -7.31 2.63
C ARG A 24 4.85 -6.42 2.90
N THR A 25 3.83 -6.43 2.06
CA THR A 25 2.61 -5.64 2.29
C THR A 25 1.64 -6.47 3.15
N PRO A 26 1.33 -6.06 4.40
CA PRO A 26 0.39 -6.79 5.26
C PRO A 26 -0.99 -7.02 4.64
N ALA A 27 -1.47 -6.10 3.80
CA ALA A 27 -2.72 -6.27 3.06
C ALA A 27 -2.68 -7.42 2.03
N GLY A 28 -1.50 -7.99 1.72
CA GLY A 28 -1.35 -9.15 0.84
C GLY A 28 -1.72 -8.89 -0.62
N ARG A 29 -1.72 -7.62 -1.05
CA ARG A 29 -2.05 -7.21 -2.42
C ARG A 29 -1.34 -5.91 -2.79
N TRP A 30 -1.27 -5.65 -4.10
CA TRP A 30 -1.02 -4.31 -4.60
C TRP A 30 -2.20 -3.39 -4.26
N GLY A 31 -1.90 -2.11 -4.03
CA GLY A 31 -2.95 -1.09 -3.95
C GLY A 31 -3.53 -0.82 -5.32
N GLU A 32 -4.81 -0.45 -5.38
CA GLU A 32 -5.47 0.04 -6.58
C GLU A 32 -5.53 1.58 -6.54
N PRO A 33 -5.66 2.28 -7.68
CA PRO A 33 -5.80 3.73 -7.71
C PRO A 33 -6.91 4.26 -6.77
N GLU A 34 -7.99 3.49 -6.63
CA GLU A 34 -9.12 3.79 -5.76
C GLU A 34 -8.74 3.82 -4.27
N ASP A 35 -7.75 3.06 -3.82
CA ASP A 35 -7.29 3.11 -2.42
C ASP A 35 -6.76 4.52 -2.09
N VAL A 36 -5.98 5.11 -3.00
CA VAL A 36 -5.48 6.49 -2.89
C VAL A 36 -6.61 7.50 -3.09
N GLY A 37 -7.48 7.25 -4.07
CA GLY A 37 -8.64 8.10 -4.34
C GLY A 37 -9.58 8.23 -3.14
N ASN A 38 -9.87 7.13 -2.45
CA ASN A 38 -10.74 7.12 -1.27
C ASN A 38 -10.10 7.85 -0.07
N ALA A 39 -8.78 7.71 0.12
CA ALA A 39 -8.06 8.47 1.14
C ALA A 39 -8.06 9.97 0.83
N ALA A 40 -7.86 10.36 -0.44
CA ALA A 40 -7.98 11.73 -0.88
C ALA A 40 -9.41 12.27 -0.69
N LEU A 41 -10.44 11.45 -0.99
CA LEU A 41 -11.83 11.80 -0.75
C LEU A 41 -12.10 12.05 0.73
N PHE A 42 -11.60 11.20 1.63
CA PHE A 42 -11.68 11.42 3.07
C PHE A 42 -11.08 12.78 3.46
N LEU A 43 -9.84 13.06 3.04
CA LEU A 43 -9.13 14.30 3.34
C LEU A 43 -9.74 15.55 2.69
N ALA A 44 -10.48 15.39 1.59
CA ALA A 44 -11.21 16.48 0.95
C ALA A 44 -12.63 16.68 1.52
N SER A 45 -13.11 15.72 2.33
CA SER A 45 -14.45 15.74 2.89
C SER A 45 -14.51 16.40 4.27
N LYS A 46 -15.72 16.79 4.67
CA LYS A 46 -16.01 17.30 6.02
C LYS A 46 -15.67 16.31 7.15
N ALA A 47 -15.53 15.02 6.84
CA ALA A 47 -15.13 14.03 7.83
C ALA A 47 -13.71 14.28 8.38
N SER A 48 -12.92 15.11 7.69
CA SER A 48 -11.54 15.44 8.05
C SER A 48 -11.34 16.90 8.51
N ASP A 49 -12.41 17.64 8.86
CA ASP A 49 -12.36 19.08 9.17
C ASP A 49 -11.39 19.48 10.29
N PHE A 50 -10.99 18.54 11.16
CA PHE A 50 -9.99 18.77 12.22
C PHE A 50 -8.67 18.01 12.01
N VAL A 51 -8.48 17.36 10.86
CA VAL A 51 -7.26 16.64 10.51
C VAL A 51 -6.37 17.56 9.66
N ASN A 52 -5.30 18.07 10.27
CA ASN A 52 -4.34 18.95 9.59
C ASN A 52 -2.89 18.57 9.96
N GLY A 53 -1.93 18.93 9.10
CA GLY A 53 -0.51 18.65 9.32
C GLY A 53 -0.13 17.16 9.35
N HIS A 54 -1.01 16.28 8.87
CA HIS A 54 -0.84 14.83 8.95
C HIS A 54 -0.44 14.23 7.60
N VAL A 55 0.43 13.21 7.65
CA VAL A 55 0.76 12.38 6.49
C VAL A 55 0.03 11.05 6.63
N LEU A 56 -1.00 10.85 5.81
CA LEU A 56 -1.73 9.58 5.75
C LEU A 56 -1.05 8.63 4.77
N TYR A 57 -0.46 7.55 5.27
CA TYR A 57 0.10 6.50 4.43
C TYR A 57 -1.00 5.60 3.86
N VAL A 58 -1.01 5.46 2.53
CA VAL A 58 -1.95 4.61 1.79
C VAL A 58 -1.15 3.55 1.04
N ASP A 59 -0.65 2.57 1.78
CA ASP A 59 0.40 1.67 1.29
C ASP A 59 0.17 0.19 1.63
N GLY A 60 -1.03 -0.15 2.14
CA GLY A 60 -1.36 -1.51 2.57
C GLY A 60 -0.58 -1.99 3.81
N GLY A 61 0.07 -1.06 4.53
CA GLY A 61 0.80 -1.31 5.77
C GLY A 61 2.29 -1.61 5.58
N ILE A 62 2.83 -1.49 4.37
CA ILE A 62 4.23 -1.87 4.09
C ILE A 62 5.23 -1.02 4.88
N LEU A 63 4.95 0.26 5.14
CA LEU A 63 5.82 1.10 5.97
C LEU A 63 5.84 0.65 7.43
N ALA A 64 4.70 0.19 7.95
CA ALA A 64 4.58 -0.30 9.33
C ALA A 64 5.20 -1.69 9.51
N ASN A 65 5.59 -2.35 8.42
CA ASN A 65 6.17 -3.67 8.47
C ASN A 65 7.64 -3.60 8.97
N PHE A 66 7.88 -3.95 10.23
CA PHE A 66 9.20 -4.06 10.86
C PHE A 66 10.00 -5.31 10.44
N GLY A 67 9.92 -5.69 9.15
CA GLY A 67 10.58 -6.89 8.63
C GLY A 67 9.83 -8.20 8.89
N TYR A 68 8.58 -8.16 9.34
CA TYR A 68 7.74 -9.34 9.41
C TYR A 68 7.37 -9.78 7.98
N VAL A 69 7.70 -11.03 7.65
CA VAL A 69 7.30 -11.66 6.41
C VAL A 69 6.57 -12.92 6.79
N LYS A 70 5.29 -13.01 6.40
CA LYS A 70 4.45 -14.17 6.66
C LYS A 70 5.11 -15.42 6.06
N GLY A 71 5.33 -16.45 6.87
CA GLY A 71 6.06 -17.66 6.47
C GLY A 71 7.58 -17.63 6.64
N GLU A 72 8.20 -16.46 6.89
CA GLU A 72 9.64 -16.38 7.27
C GLU A 72 9.80 -16.12 8.77
N ASN A 73 8.97 -15.26 9.34
CA ASN A 73 9.09 -14.75 10.71
C ASN A 73 7.86 -15.05 11.58
N ASP A 74 7.15 -16.15 11.32
CA ASP A 74 6.02 -16.58 12.14
C ASP A 74 6.51 -17.05 13.53
N ILE A 75 5.88 -16.57 14.61
CA ILE A 75 6.10 -17.03 16.00
C ILE A 75 5.28 -18.27 16.32
#